data_AF-A0A0G0STD7-F1
#
_entry.id   AF-A0A0G0STD7-F1
#
_cell.length_a   1.000
_cell.length_b   1.000
_cell.length_c   1.000
_cell.angle_alpha   90.00
_cell.angle_beta   90.00
_cell.angle_gamma   90.00
#
_symmetry.space_group_name_H-M   'P 1'
#
loop_
_entity.id
_entity.type
_entity.pdbx_description
1 polymer ?
#
loop_
_entity_poly.entity_id
_entity_poly.type
_entity_poly.pdbx_seq_one_letter_code
_entity_poly.pdbx_strand_id
1 'polypeptide(L)'
;YADTIPIIGGCGSLNSTDLSTQMAYEIDSRISGITASDTTKMLWSTRGNGTEGWMRSGTVWTALGTTPIDFTGASPWNNYSDYTLAGTLISPRHVVFTQHAPIINGSTIIFVDNENNIISRTIANIPQIQIGGDIQIAVLNEDVPSSIAYYPIIDLFTFQNYWKNVPNTPIIILDKEDKVLIKNASGIMMNLLYYLGFEISPRSDFNENIITGDSSNPVFGVIGGRLVLLSSVSTEIYGTFSSSFINDINSAMTTLGGGGIKFPHLTFLVLSHNLFRNLVWSQRLFPLLKIAQMGRK
;
A
#
# COMPACT_ATOMS: atom_id res chain seq x y z
N TYR A 1 -18.26 -8.73 -20.73
CA TYR A 1 -17.39 -7.58 -20.55
C TYR A 1 -16.09 -8.09 -19.98
N ALA A 2 -15.07 -8.18 -20.82
CA ALA A 2 -13.74 -8.61 -20.42
C ALA A 2 -13.04 -7.36 -19.88
N ASP A 3 -13.02 -7.22 -18.56
CA ASP A 3 -12.29 -6.14 -17.90
C ASP A 3 -10.80 -6.37 -18.15
N THR A 4 -10.27 -5.62 -19.11
CA THR A 4 -8.84 -5.45 -19.28
C THR A 4 -8.30 -4.79 -18.03
N ILE A 5 -7.54 -5.57 -17.26
CA ILE A 5 -6.78 -5.14 -16.10
C ILE A 5 -5.94 -3.91 -16.49
N PRO A 6 -6.17 -2.73 -15.90
CA PRO A 6 -5.14 -1.71 -15.93
C PRO A 6 -4.07 -2.19 -14.96
N ILE A 7 -3.00 -2.78 -15.49
CA ILE A 7 -1.75 -2.91 -14.76
C ILE A 7 -1.23 -1.49 -14.62
N ILE A 8 -1.69 -0.77 -13.59
CA ILE A 8 -1.06 0.49 -13.19
C ILE A 8 0.33 0.10 -12.67
N GLY A 9 1.33 0.32 -13.52
CA GLY A 9 2.77 0.21 -13.24
C GLY A 9 3.21 -1.19 -12.80
N GLY A 10 3.79 -1.96 -13.72
CA GLY A 10 4.70 -3.03 -13.31
C GLY A 10 5.79 -2.45 -12.40
N CYS A 11 6.20 -3.18 -11.37
CA CYS A 11 7.38 -2.79 -10.58
C CYS A 11 8.53 -2.47 -11.56
N GLY A 12 9.25 -1.38 -11.31
CA GLY A 12 10.46 -1.04 -12.05
C GLY A 12 11.51 -2.16 -11.97
N SER A 13 12.64 -1.96 -12.65
CA SER A 13 13.75 -2.92 -12.58
C SER A 13 14.17 -3.14 -11.12
N LEU A 14 14.18 -4.41 -10.68
CA LEU A 14 14.74 -4.77 -9.39
C LEU A 14 16.26 -4.75 -9.42
N ASN A 15 16.87 -4.25 -8.35
CA ASN A 15 18.30 -4.30 -8.08
C ASN A 15 18.70 -5.58 -7.33
N SER A 16 17.75 -6.21 -6.63
CA SER A 16 17.96 -7.49 -5.93
C SER A 16 16.70 -8.33 -5.87
N THR A 17 16.88 -9.65 -5.75
CA THR A 17 15.80 -10.59 -5.39
C THR A 17 15.64 -10.75 -3.87
N ASP A 18 16.59 -10.23 -3.08
CA ASP A 18 16.42 -10.08 -1.64
C ASP A 18 15.69 -8.77 -1.34
N LEU A 19 14.51 -8.88 -0.71
CA LEU A 19 13.65 -7.75 -0.41
C LEU A 19 14.35 -6.74 0.50
N SER A 20 15.17 -7.17 1.44
CA SER A 20 15.90 -6.26 2.33
C SER A 20 16.85 -5.37 1.54
N THR A 21 17.63 -5.98 0.65
CA THR A 21 18.54 -5.29 -0.25
C THR A 21 17.79 -4.38 -1.22
N GLN A 22 16.66 -4.83 -1.77
CA GLN A 22 15.85 -4.02 -2.69
C GLN A 22 15.29 -2.77 -1.99
N MET A 23 14.64 -2.95 -0.83
CA MET A 23 14.07 -1.84 -0.07
C MET A 23 15.15 -0.86 0.39
N ALA A 24 16.32 -1.35 0.79
CA ALA A 24 17.48 -0.53 1.09
C ALA A 24 17.92 0.32 -0.10
N TYR A 25 18.06 -0.30 -1.28
CA TYR A 25 18.40 0.45 -2.48
C TYR A 25 17.38 1.56 -2.80
N GLU A 26 16.08 1.25 -2.74
CA GLU A 26 15.02 2.21 -3.06
C GLU A 26 15.03 3.43 -2.13
N ILE A 27 15.32 3.22 -0.84
CA ILE A 27 15.37 4.30 0.14
C ILE A 27 16.71 5.04 0.06
N ASP A 28 17.83 4.33 0.10
CA ASP A 28 19.18 4.92 0.13
C ASP A 28 19.48 5.75 -1.11
N SER A 29 19.05 5.29 -2.28
CA SER A 29 19.23 6.02 -3.54
C SER A 29 18.48 7.36 -3.54
N ARG A 30 17.36 7.47 -2.83
CA ARG A 30 16.55 8.69 -2.75
C ARG A 30 17.08 9.66 -1.71
N ILE A 31 17.57 9.18 -0.57
CA ILE A 31 18.11 10.05 0.49
C ILE A 31 19.57 10.47 0.26
N SER A 32 20.25 9.89 -0.73
CA SER A 32 21.64 10.23 -1.07
C SER A 32 21.79 11.72 -1.36
N GLY A 33 22.60 12.41 -0.55
CA GLY A 33 22.84 13.85 -0.69
C GLY A 33 21.71 14.76 -0.17
N ILE A 34 20.66 14.20 0.43
CA ILE A 34 19.59 14.97 1.07
C ILE A 34 19.93 15.18 2.53
N THR A 35 19.85 16.44 3.00
CA THR A 35 19.89 16.75 4.43
C THR A 35 18.50 16.58 5.02
N ALA A 36 18.36 15.74 6.04
CA ALA A 36 17.10 15.55 6.72
C ALA A 36 16.64 16.83 7.45
N SER A 37 15.37 17.15 7.30
CA SER A 37 14.66 18.28 7.89
C SER A 37 13.16 18.01 7.83
N ASP A 38 12.34 18.81 8.52
CA ASP A 38 10.89 18.69 8.38
C ASP A 38 10.45 18.91 6.92
N THR A 39 11.04 19.86 6.20
CA THR A 39 10.71 20.10 4.78
C THR A 39 11.01 18.94 3.84
N THR A 40 12.00 18.11 4.17
CA THR A 40 12.35 16.93 3.36
C THR A 40 11.63 15.68 3.83
N LYS A 41 10.98 15.70 5.01
CA LYS A 41 10.14 14.60 5.51
C LYS A 41 8.66 14.80 5.15
N MET A 42 8.15 16.02 5.15
CA MET A 42 6.73 16.32 4.97
C MET A 42 6.21 16.01 3.55
N LEU A 43 5.14 15.20 3.44
CA LEU A 43 4.44 14.95 2.17
C LEU A 43 3.81 16.22 1.57
N TRP A 44 3.49 17.19 2.41
CA TRP A 44 2.75 18.39 2.04
C TRP A 44 3.59 19.65 2.25
N SER A 45 3.60 20.53 1.25
CA SER A 45 4.05 21.92 1.40
C SER A 45 2.96 22.80 2.02
N THR A 46 1.70 22.38 1.89
CA THR A 46 0.55 22.93 2.62
C THR A 46 -0.38 21.78 2.99
N ARG A 47 -0.64 21.61 4.29
CA ARG A 47 -1.66 20.67 4.78
C ARG A 47 -3.02 21.34 4.73
N GLY A 48 -3.98 20.64 4.13
CA GLY A 48 -5.34 21.12 4.00
C GLY A 48 -6.25 20.67 5.13
N ASN A 49 -7.55 20.69 4.86
CA ASN A 49 -8.61 20.11 5.67
C ASN A 49 -9.52 19.25 4.78
N GLY A 50 -10.72 18.90 5.24
CA GLY A 50 -11.66 18.09 4.45
C GLY A 50 -12.09 18.68 3.10
N THR A 51 -11.89 19.98 2.85
CA THR A 51 -12.45 20.69 1.70
C THR A 51 -11.45 21.45 0.84
N GLU A 52 -10.30 21.87 1.37
CA GLU A 52 -9.31 22.64 0.61
C GLU A 52 -7.91 22.60 1.24
N GLY A 53 -6.92 23.20 0.57
CA GLY A 53 -5.63 23.55 1.17
C GLY A 53 -4.54 22.48 1.08
N TRP A 54 -4.73 21.40 0.33
CA TRP A 54 -3.68 20.39 0.12
C TRP A 54 -2.74 20.80 -1.01
N MET A 55 -1.44 20.79 -0.73
CA MET A 55 -0.41 20.96 -1.74
C MET A 55 0.75 20.01 -1.45
N ARG A 56 1.08 19.15 -2.42
CA ARG A 56 2.21 18.21 -2.31
C ARG A 56 3.54 18.95 -2.15
N SER A 57 4.44 18.33 -1.40
CA SER A 57 5.81 18.82 -1.23
C SER A 57 6.66 18.41 -2.42
N GLY A 58 7.31 19.37 -3.07
CA GLY A 58 8.34 19.10 -4.08
C GLY A 58 9.72 18.77 -3.48
N THR A 59 9.89 18.90 -2.16
CA THR A 59 11.16 18.71 -1.45
C THR A 59 11.22 17.45 -0.61
N VAL A 60 10.08 16.74 -0.46
CA VAL A 60 10.05 15.47 0.26
C VAL A 60 10.99 14.46 -0.39
N TRP A 61 11.76 13.73 0.41
CA TRP A 61 12.80 12.83 -0.10
C TRP A 61 12.24 11.74 -1.03
N THR A 62 10.96 11.38 -0.88
CA THR A 62 10.27 10.42 -1.74
C THR A 62 9.82 10.94 -3.09
N ALA A 63 9.75 12.27 -3.25
CA ALA A 63 9.54 12.91 -4.55
C ALA A 63 10.84 13.00 -5.36
N LEU A 64 11.99 12.76 -4.71
CA LEU A 64 13.31 12.79 -5.30
C LEU A 64 13.72 11.38 -5.79
N GLY A 65 14.64 11.32 -6.76
CA GLY A 65 15.03 10.09 -7.45
C GLY A 65 14.47 9.97 -8.87
N THR A 66 14.61 8.79 -9.50
CA THR A 66 14.21 8.56 -10.89
C THR A 66 12.70 8.40 -11.07
N THR A 67 12.00 7.92 -10.04
CA THR A 67 10.55 7.75 -10.01
C THR A 67 10.02 8.18 -8.65
N PRO A 68 9.20 9.24 -8.57
CA PRO A 68 8.51 9.64 -7.34
C PRO A 68 7.64 8.50 -6.78
N ILE A 69 7.59 8.39 -5.46
CA ILE A 69 6.74 7.40 -4.79
C ILE A 69 5.32 7.97 -4.62
N ASP A 70 4.32 7.17 -4.98
CA ASP A 70 2.92 7.58 -4.97
C ASP A 70 2.22 7.28 -3.63
N PHE A 71 1.94 8.34 -2.85
CA PHE A 71 1.23 8.30 -1.57
C PHE A 71 -0.26 8.67 -1.67
N THR A 72 -0.83 8.81 -2.88
CA THR A 72 -2.23 9.26 -3.08
C THR A 72 -3.26 8.37 -2.40
N GLY A 73 -2.96 7.08 -2.17
CA GLY A 73 -3.83 6.12 -1.52
C GLY A 73 -3.77 6.12 0.02
N ALA A 74 -2.88 6.90 0.62
CA ALA A 74 -2.83 7.11 2.06
C ALA A 74 -3.62 8.37 2.41
N SER A 75 -4.71 8.22 3.16
CA SER A 75 -5.58 9.33 3.53
C SER A 75 -4.90 10.24 4.55
N PRO A 76 -4.72 11.54 4.25
CA PRO A 76 -4.13 12.48 5.20
C PRO A 76 -5.15 13.07 6.18
N TRP A 77 -6.45 12.87 5.95
CA TRP A 77 -7.50 13.46 6.78
C TRP A 77 -8.84 12.72 6.71
N ASN A 78 -9.59 12.74 7.81
CA ASN A 78 -10.98 12.30 7.90
C ASN A 78 -11.79 13.17 8.86
N ASN A 79 -13.11 13.22 8.72
CA ASN A 79 -13.95 14.07 9.58
C ASN A 79 -14.23 13.49 10.99
N TYR A 80 -13.74 12.29 11.28
CA TYR A 80 -13.92 11.63 12.57
C TYR A 80 -12.83 12.01 13.57
N SER A 81 -11.62 12.26 13.08
CA SER A 81 -10.41 12.42 13.91
C SER A 81 -9.37 13.36 13.28
N ASP A 82 -9.80 14.16 12.30
CA ASP A 82 -9.01 15.10 11.53
C ASP A 82 -7.76 14.45 10.92
N TYR A 83 -6.58 14.84 11.41
CA TYR A 83 -5.26 14.43 10.94
C TYR A 83 -4.75 13.14 11.61
N THR A 84 -5.55 12.54 12.48
CA THR A 84 -5.21 11.27 13.15
C THR A 84 -6.04 10.13 12.59
N LEU A 85 -5.68 8.91 12.95
CA LEU A 85 -6.37 7.68 12.51
C LEU A 85 -6.49 7.61 10.98
N ALA A 86 -5.34 7.47 10.33
CA ALA A 86 -5.29 7.40 8.88
C ALA A 86 -6.04 6.17 8.33
N GLY A 87 -6.25 6.17 7.02
CA GLY A 87 -6.77 5.03 6.29
C GLY A 87 -5.98 4.81 5.02
N THR A 88 -5.66 3.56 4.70
CA THR A 88 -4.85 3.22 3.53
C THR A 88 -5.63 2.38 2.53
N LEU A 89 -5.64 2.76 1.25
CA LEU A 89 -6.32 1.99 0.20
C LEU A 89 -5.54 0.73 -0.16
N ILE A 90 -6.24 -0.40 -0.15
CA ILE A 90 -5.74 -1.71 -0.62
C ILE A 90 -6.48 -2.20 -1.87
N SER A 91 -7.57 -1.53 -2.25
CA SER A 91 -8.21 -1.62 -3.55
C SER A 91 -8.93 -0.29 -3.83
N PRO A 92 -9.54 -0.08 -5.02
CA PRO A 92 -10.30 1.14 -5.30
C PRO A 92 -11.41 1.48 -4.30
N ARG A 93 -11.92 0.50 -3.54
CA ARG A 93 -13.03 0.68 -2.59
C ARG A 93 -12.74 0.24 -1.16
N HIS A 94 -11.58 -0.34 -0.88
CA HIS A 94 -11.28 -0.92 0.42
C HIS A 94 -10.14 -0.19 1.10
N VAL A 95 -10.40 0.23 2.32
CA VAL A 95 -9.44 0.91 3.19
C VAL A 95 -9.11 0.00 4.36
N VAL A 96 -7.83 -0.04 4.73
CA VAL A 96 -7.34 -0.69 5.95
C VAL A 96 -6.89 0.33 6.97
N PHE A 97 -7.15 0.03 8.23
CA PHE A 97 -6.69 0.73 9.42
C PHE A 97 -6.60 -0.25 10.59
N THR A 98 -6.16 0.21 11.76
CA THR A 98 -6.09 -0.64 12.96
C THR A 98 -7.46 -0.85 13.60
N GLN A 99 -7.67 -1.99 14.27
CA GLN A 99 -8.93 -2.30 14.94
C GLN A 99 -9.15 -1.45 16.20
N HIS A 100 -8.08 -1.13 16.93
CA HIS A 100 -8.16 -0.32 18.14
C HIS A 100 -8.45 1.17 17.85
N ALA A 101 -8.24 1.62 16.61
CA ALA A 101 -8.48 2.99 16.20
C ALA A 101 -9.17 3.08 14.81
N PRO A 102 -10.42 2.61 14.70
CA PRO A 102 -11.13 2.59 13.44
C PRO A 102 -11.77 3.94 13.13
N ILE A 103 -11.83 4.27 11.84
CA ILE A 103 -12.72 5.33 11.33
C ILE A 103 -14.13 4.73 11.24
N ILE A 104 -15.14 5.38 11.83
CA ILE A 104 -16.49 4.81 11.97
C ILE A 104 -17.36 4.94 10.71
N ASN A 105 -18.38 4.08 10.58
CA ASN A 105 -19.38 4.17 9.51
C ASN A 105 -20.02 5.57 9.42
N GLY A 106 -20.21 6.06 8.20
CA GLY A 106 -20.74 7.40 7.93
C GLY A 106 -19.71 8.52 7.93
N SER A 107 -18.46 8.25 8.37
CA SER A 107 -17.38 9.24 8.32
C SER A 107 -16.92 9.49 6.88
N THR A 108 -16.51 10.73 6.61
CA THR A 108 -15.82 11.12 5.38
C THR A 108 -14.33 10.91 5.54
N ILE A 109 -13.72 10.25 4.56
CA ILE A 109 -12.28 10.11 4.39
C ILE A 109 -11.88 10.78 3.06
N ILE A 110 -10.75 11.46 3.03
CA ILE A 110 -10.26 12.09 1.79
C ILE A 110 -8.98 11.44 1.30
N PHE A 111 -8.82 11.47 -0.01
CA PHE A 111 -7.57 11.21 -0.71
C PHE A 111 -7.21 12.44 -1.52
N VAL A 112 -5.93 12.66 -1.77
CA VAL A 112 -5.46 13.79 -2.56
C VAL A 112 -4.65 13.25 -3.71
N ASP A 113 -5.01 13.55 -4.95
CA ASP A 113 -4.27 13.07 -6.12
C ASP A 113 -2.95 13.84 -6.34
N ASN A 114 -2.22 13.51 -7.42
CA ASN A 114 -0.94 14.16 -7.73
C ASN A 114 -1.09 15.61 -8.21
N GLU A 115 -2.28 15.98 -8.68
CA GLU A 115 -2.67 17.33 -9.09
C GLU A 115 -3.23 18.16 -7.93
N ASN A 116 -3.25 17.61 -6.71
CA ASN A 116 -3.79 18.20 -5.48
C ASN A 116 -5.33 18.30 -5.41
N ASN A 117 -6.05 17.54 -6.24
CA ASN A 117 -7.50 17.46 -6.11
C ASN A 117 -7.90 16.57 -4.93
N ILE A 118 -8.93 17.00 -4.20
CA ILE A 118 -9.50 16.25 -3.08
C ILE A 118 -10.55 15.27 -3.60
N ILE A 119 -10.34 13.99 -3.32
CA ILE A 119 -11.27 12.91 -3.58
C ILE A 119 -11.90 12.47 -2.26
N SER A 120 -13.16 12.83 -2.05
CA SER A 120 -13.89 12.47 -0.83
C SER A 120 -14.66 11.16 -0.99
N ARG A 121 -14.63 10.32 0.04
CA ARG A 121 -15.39 9.07 0.13
C ARG A 121 -16.02 8.94 1.51
N THR A 122 -17.07 8.14 1.61
CA THR A 122 -17.71 7.82 2.90
C THR A 122 -17.42 6.39 3.28
N ILE A 123 -17.09 6.14 4.54
CA ILE A 123 -17.02 4.79 5.11
C ILE A 123 -18.45 4.21 5.13
N ALA A 124 -18.75 3.35 4.17
CA ALA A 124 -20.10 2.82 3.99
C ALA A 124 -20.38 1.65 4.92
N ASN A 125 -19.39 0.77 5.11
CA ASN A 125 -19.51 -0.33 6.04
C ASN A 125 -18.13 -0.78 6.56
N ILE A 126 -18.15 -1.30 7.77
CA ILE A 126 -17.03 -1.93 8.46
C ILE A 126 -17.59 -3.26 8.94
N PRO A 127 -17.07 -4.40 8.47
CA PRO A 127 -17.60 -5.68 8.85
C PRO A 127 -17.22 -5.96 10.31
N GLN A 128 -18.16 -6.51 11.09
CA GLN A 128 -17.89 -7.16 12.37
C GLN A 128 -17.22 -8.54 12.17
N ILE A 129 -16.31 -8.65 11.20
CA ILE A 129 -15.52 -9.86 11.03
C ILE A 129 -14.35 -9.75 11.98
N GLN A 130 -14.10 -10.79 12.77
CA GLN A 130 -12.82 -10.94 13.44
C GLN A 130 -11.75 -11.16 12.37
N ILE A 131 -11.19 -10.06 11.90
CA ILE A 131 -9.88 -10.08 11.28
C ILE A 131 -8.94 -10.32 12.45
N GLY A 132 -8.16 -11.41 12.41
CA GLY A 132 -7.19 -11.64 13.47
C GLY A 132 -6.19 -10.48 13.55
N GLY A 133 -5.64 -10.24 14.74
CA GLY A 133 -4.73 -9.12 14.99
C GLY A 133 -5.45 -7.77 15.08
N ASP A 134 -4.68 -6.69 15.06
CA ASP A 134 -5.18 -5.31 15.16
C ASP A 134 -5.34 -4.70 13.74
N ILE A 135 -6.23 -5.30 12.95
CA ILE A 135 -6.55 -4.88 11.57
C ILE A 135 -8.07 -4.76 11.42
N GLN A 136 -8.50 -3.70 10.74
CA GLN A 136 -9.88 -3.50 10.35
C GLN A 136 -9.94 -3.07 8.88
N ILE A 137 -10.82 -3.69 8.12
CA ILE A 137 -11.11 -3.32 6.72
C ILE A 137 -12.44 -2.59 6.68
N ALA A 138 -12.53 -1.54 5.89
CA ALA A 138 -13.76 -0.84 5.56
C ALA A 138 -13.99 -0.81 4.05
N VAL A 139 -15.25 -0.64 3.66
CA VAL A 139 -15.63 -0.36 2.27
C VAL A 139 -16.14 1.05 2.14
N LEU A 140 -15.71 1.70 1.06
CA LEU A 140 -16.15 3.03 0.67
C LEU A 140 -17.49 2.96 -0.06
N ASN A 141 -18.23 4.07 -0.04
CA ASN A 141 -19.50 4.19 -0.76
C ASN A 141 -19.35 4.02 -2.29
N GLU A 142 -18.19 4.36 -2.85
CA GLU A 142 -17.86 4.24 -4.28
C GLU A 142 -16.34 4.08 -4.49
N ASP A 143 -15.94 3.59 -5.66
CA ASP A 143 -14.51 3.46 -6.01
C ASP A 143 -13.84 4.83 -6.07
N VAL A 144 -12.58 4.94 -5.65
CA VAL A 144 -11.73 6.08 -5.99
C VAL A 144 -11.38 6.07 -7.49
N PRO A 145 -11.15 7.23 -8.13
CA PRO A 145 -10.69 7.29 -9.51
C PRO A 145 -9.29 6.70 -9.64
N SER A 146 -8.89 6.35 -10.87
CA SER A 146 -7.57 5.75 -11.15
C SER A 146 -6.38 6.67 -10.90
N SER A 147 -6.61 7.96 -10.62
CA SER A 147 -5.57 8.90 -10.17
C SER A 147 -5.15 8.66 -8.72
N ILE A 148 -5.91 7.85 -7.96
CA ILE A 148 -5.59 7.46 -6.59
C ILE A 148 -5.03 6.03 -6.60
N ALA A 149 -3.83 5.88 -6.04
CA ALA A 149 -3.17 4.60 -5.87
C ALA A 149 -3.87 3.73 -4.82
N TYR A 150 -3.65 2.42 -4.93
CA TYR A 150 -3.92 1.46 -3.88
C TYR A 150 -2.75 0.46 -3.79
N TYR A 151 -2.51 -0.01 -2.58
CA TYR A 151 -1.26 -0.68 -2.25
C TYR A 151 -1.45 -2.19 -2.14
N PRO A 152 -0.68 -3.00 -2.88
CA PRO A 152 -0.75 -4.43 -2.75
C PRO A 152 -0.18 -4.89 -1.41
N ILE A 153 -0.67 -6.03 -0.94
CA ILE A 153 -0.11 -6.80 0.16
C ILE A 153 0.49 -8.08 -0.44
N ILE A 154 1.74 -8.39 -0.09
CA ILE A 154 2.40 -9.64 -0.50
C ILE A 154 1.95 -10.74 0.47
N ASP A 155 1.69 -11.95 -0.02
CA ASP A 155 1.35 -13.07 0.86
C ASP A 155 2.56 -13.48 1.74
N LEU A 156 2.28 -14.05 2.92
CA LEU A 156 3.31 -14.33 3.93
C LEU A 156 4.44 -15.22 3.40
N PHE A 157 4.09 -16.29 2.68
CA PHE A 157 5.07 -17.26 2.18
C PHE A 157 6.02 -16.61 1.18
N THR A 158 5.47 -15.87 0.22
CA THR A 158 6.26 -15.10 -0.74
C THR A 158 7.16 -14.09 -0.04
N PHE A 159 6.62 -13.32 0.91
CA PHE A 159 7.42 -12.32 1.63
C PHE A 159 8.61 -12.96 2.36
N GLN A 160 8.36 -14.03 3.13
CA GLN A 160 9.41 -14.74 3.87
C GLN A 160 10.47 -15.39 2.97
N ASN A 161 10.10 -15.86 1.78
CA ASN A 161 11.06 -16.45 0.83
C ASN A 161 12.07 -15.44 0.28
N TYR A 162 11.66 -14.19 0.13
CA TYR A 162 12.50 -13.13 -0.45
C TYR A 162 13.07 -12.17 0.60
N TRP A 163 12.54 -12.15 1.82
CA TRP A 163 13.07 -11.32 2.91
C TRP A 163 14.12 -12.07 3.73
N LYS A 164 15.35 -12.14 3.19
CA LYS A 164 16.39 -13.06 3.70
C LYS A 164 17.31 -12.43 4.75
N ASN A 165 17.41 -11.11 4.79
CA ASN A 165 18.28 -10.39 5.70
C ASN A 165 17.48 -9.61 6.75
N VAL A 166 17.48 -10.11 7.98
CA VAL A 166 16.93 -9.41 9.16
C VAL A 166 18.03 -9.47 10.23
N PRO A 167 18.59 -8.34 10.68
CA PRO A 167 17.95 -7.06 10.99
C PRO A 167 18.30 -5.87 10.06
N ASN A 168 17.57 -4.75 10.20
CA ASN A 168 17.83 -3.44 9.59
C ASN A 168 17.33 -3.25 8.14
N THR A 169 16.22 -3.90 7.79
CA THR A 169 15.56 -3.62 6.52
C THR A 169 14.82 -2.29 6.60
N PRO A 170 15.18 -1.28 5.80
CA PRO A 170 14.51 0.00 5.89
C PRO A 170 13.11 -0.08 5.27
N ILE A 171 12.18 0.55 5.96
CA ILE A 171 10.77 0.65 5.62
C ILE A 171 10.33 2.12 5.76
N ILE A 172 9.19 2.45 5.17
CA ILE A 172 8.57 3.77 5.27
C ILE A 172 7.42 3.70 6.26
N ILE A 173 7.34 4.68 7.15
CA ILE A 173 6.18 4.89 8.03
C ILE A 173 5.68 6.32 7.84
N LEU A 174 4.36 6.51 7.77
CA LEU A 174 3.76 7.83 7.91
C LEU A 174 3.32 8.07 9.36
N ASP A 175 3.21 9.34 9.75
CA ASP A 175 2.67 9.77 11.03
C ASP A 175 1.48 10.72 10.84
N LYS A 176 0.87 11.18 11.95
CA LYS A 176 -0.25 12.15 11.92
C LYS A 176 0.13 13.53 11.37
N GLU A 177 1.42 13.83 11.23
CA GLU A 177 1.91 15.06 10.61
C GLU A 177 2.07 14.90 9.09
N ASP A 178 1.86 13.69 8.55
CA ASP A 178 2.12 13.28 7.18
C ASP A 178 3.61 13.37 6.79
N LYS A 179 4.51 13.14 7.75
CA LYS A 179 5.93 12.97 7.46
C LYS A 179 6.21 11.57 6.96
N VAL A 180 7.11 11.47 5.99
CA VAL A 180 7.63 10.20 5.49
C VAL A 180 8.88 9.82 6.27
N LEU A 181 8.68 8.98 7.26
CA LEU A 181 9.74 8.52 8.17
C LEU A 181 10.42 7.27 7.63
N ILE A 182 11.71 7.17 7.90
CA ILE A 182 12.47 5.94 7.66
C ILE A 182 12.61 5.20 8.98
N LYS A 183 12.11 3.97 9.01
CA LYS A 183 12.27 3.04 10.13
C LYS A 183 12.98 1.78 9.66
N ASN A 184 13.50 0.98 10.57
CA ASN A 184 14.07 -0.32 10.23
C ASN A 184 13.23 -1.48 10.78
N ALA A 185 12.78 -2.35 9.90
CA ALA A 185 12.18 -3.63 10.28
C ALA A 185 13.26 -4.56 10.89
N SER A 186 12.96 -5.10 12.07
CA SER A 186 13.83 -6.01 12.84
C SER A 186 13.35 -7.45 12.87
N GLY A 187 12.15 -7.73 12.35
CA GLY A 187 11.65 -9.10 12.19
C GLY A 187 10.13 -9.21 12.26
N ILE A 188 9.65 -10.44 12.08
CA ILE A 188 8.25 -10.81 12.27
C ILE A 188 8.20 -11.83 13.42
N MET A 189 7.39 -11.56 14.43
CA MET A 189 7.13 -12.49 15.53
C MET A 189 5.66 -12.41 15.93
N MET A 190 5.01 -13.56 16.11
CA MET A 190 3.59 -13.65 16.48
C MET A 190 2.67 -12.82 15.57
N ASN A 191 2.91 -12.84 14.25
CA ASN A 191 2.18 -12.06 13.24
C ASN A 191 2.30 -10.53 13.37
N LEU A 192 3.29 -10.04 14.14
CA LEU A 192 3.60 -8.62 14.26
C LEU A 192 4.87 -8.29 13.48
N LEU A 193 4.86 -7.18 12.75
CA LEU A 193 6.04 -6.60 12.13
C LEU A 193 6.66 -5.60 13.11
N TYR A 194 7.88 -5.87 13.51
CA TYR A 194 8.63 -5.02 14.42
C TYR A 194 9.51 -4.04 13.63
N TYR A 195 9.44 -2.76 13.98
CA TYR A 195 10.19 -1.68 13.33
C TYR A 195 11.11 -0.93 14.32
N LEU A 196 11.78 -1.70 15.16
CA LEU A 196 12.80 -1.27 16.13
C LEU A 196 14.22 -1.74 15.73
N GLY A 197 14.47 -1.90 14.43
CA GLY A 197 15.80 -2.22 13.93
C GLY A 197 16.77 -1.08 14.23
N PHE A 198 18.06 -1.39 14.33
CA PHE A 198 19.08 -0.38 14.58
C PHE A 198 19.21 0.52 13.35
N GLU A 199 19.12 1.83 13.55
CA GLU A 199 19.27 2.81 12.49
C GLU A 199 20.61 3.54 12.61
N ILE A 200 21.26 3.72 11.46
CA ILE A 200 22.45 4.54 11.32
C ILE A 200 22.19 5.64 10.31
N SER A 201 22.89 6.77 10.47
CA SER A 201 22.87 7.85 9.48
C SER A 201 23.31 7.29 8.10
N PRO A 202 22.69 7.74 7.00
CA PRO A 202 21.73 8.85 6.93
C PRO A 202 20.27 8.50 7.27
N ARG A 203 19.92 7.22 7.39
CA ARG A 203 18.51 6.79 7.59
C ARG A 203 17.91 7.29 8.89
N SER A 204 18.67 7.22 9.99
CA SER A 204 18.24 7.68 11.32
C SER A 204 17.83 9.15 11.35
N ASP A 205 18.36 9.95 10.43
CA ASP A 205 18.14 11.40 10.42
C ASP A 205 16.72 11.74 9.87
N PHE A 206 16.10 10.80 9.16
CA PHE A 206 14.71 10.89 8.66
C PHE A 206 13.70 10.24 9.61
N ASN A 207 14.11 9.82 10.80
CA ASN A 207 13.24 9.17 11.76
C ASN A 207 12.73 10.14 12.83
N GLU A 208 11.62 9.77 13.48
CA GLU A 208 11.16 10.34 14.74
C GLU A 208 10.36 9.32 15.55
N ASN A 209 10.01 9.67 16.78
CA ASN A 209 9.23 8.77 17.62
C ASN A 209 7.80 8.71 17.10
N ILE A 210 7.28 7.49 16.94
CA ILE A 210 5.86 7.25 16.74
C ILE A 210 5.17 7.56 18.07
N ILE A 211 4.06 8.28 18.01
CA ILE A 211 3.33 8.76 19.19
C ILE A 211 1.83 8.49 19.07
N THR A 212 1.10 8.77 20.15
CA THR A 212 -0.37 8.73 20.12
C THR A 212 -0.93 9.64 19.01
N GLY A 213 -1.84 9.07 18.22
CA GLY A 213 -2.45 9.70 17.04
C GLY A 213 -1.91 9.16 15.72
N ASP A 214 -0.74 8.52 15.71
CA ASP A 214 -0.17 7.92 14.50
C ASP A 214 -0.83 6.59 14.13
N SER A 215 -1.71 6.05 14.99
CA SER A 215 -2.44 4.82 14.75
C SER A 215 -3.06 4.80 13.35
N SER A 216 -3.06 3.62 12.74
CA SER A 216 -3.60 3.38 11.40
C SER A 216 -2.84 4.03 10.24
N ASN A 217 -1.79 4.83 10.49
CA ASN A 217 -0.88 5.23 9.44
C ASN A 217 -0.20 4.03 8.79
N PRO A 218 0.05 4.07 7.47
CA PRO A 218 0.64 2.95 6.78
C PRO A 218 2.12 2.75 7.12
N VAL A 219 2.50 1.47 7.14
CA VAL A 219 3.88 1.00 7.13
C VAL A 219 4.12 0.29 5.82
N PHE A 220 5.04 0.81 5.01
CA PHE A 220 5.30 0.35 3.65
C PHE A 220 6.71 -0.20 3.46
N GLY A 221 6.84 -1.16 2.55
CA GLY A 221 8.08 -1.45 1.84
C GLY A 221 8.06 -0.79 0.46
N VAL A 222 9.22 -0.44 -0.08
CA VAL A 222 9.36 0.06 -1.46
C VAL A 222 9.99 -1.03 -2.31
N ILE A 223 9.27 -1.53 -3.32
CA ILE A 223 9.71 -2.64 -4.18
C ILE A 223 9.51 -2.25 -5.64
N GLY A 224 10.62 -2.01 -6.35
CA GLY A 224 10.62 -1.57 -7.75
C GLY A 224 9.88 -0.25 -7.93
N GLY A 225 10.18 0.73 -7.07
CA GLY A 225 9.55 2.06 -7.06
C GLY A 225 8.09 2.11 -6.62
N ARG A 226 7.49 0.99 -6.20
CA ARG A 226 6.09 0.92 -5.75
C ARG A 226 6.00 0.64 -4.25
N LEU A 227 5.06 1.31 -3.57
CA LEU A 227 4.71 1.00 -2.18
C LEU A 227 3.94 -0.31 -2.09
N VAL A 228 4.36 -1.15 -1.15
CA VAL A 228 3.68 -2.38 -0.75
C VAL A 228 3.32 -2.25 0.72
N LEU A 229 2.06 -2.48 1.07
CA LEU A 229 1.60 -2.37 2.44
C LEU A 229 2.09 -3.57 3.27
N LEU A 230 2.87 -3.28 4.30
CA LEU A 230 3.38 -4.29 5.24
C LEU A 230 2.53 -4.34 6.50
N SER A 231 2.13 -3.18 7.02
CA SER A 231 1.39 -3.06 8.28
C SER A 231 0.70 -1.70 8.37
N SER A 232 -0.04 -1.48 9.45
CA SER A 232 -0.46 -0.17 9.92
C SER A 232 0.12 0.05 11.32
N VAL A 233 0.39 1.29 11.67
CA VAL A 233 0.92 1.66 12.99
C VAL A 233 -0.09 1.26 14.06
N SER A 234 0.26 0.28 14.90
CA SER A 234 -0.53 -0.14 16.07
C SER A 234 0.04 0.37 17.39
N THR A 235 1.38 0.48 17.47
CA THR A 235 2.12 0.90 18.66
C THR A 235 3.32 1.74 18.23
N GLU A 236 4.21 2.07 19.15
CA GLU A 236 5.44 2.80 18.83
C GLU A 236 6.52 1.94 18.14
N ILE A 237 6.41 0.61 18.24
CA ILE A 237 7.51 -0.32 17.87
C ILE A 237 7.09 -1.49 16.97
N TYR A 238 5.78 -1.76 16.86
CA TYR A 238 5.26 -2.81 15.98
C TYR A 238 3.85 -2.51 15.50
N GLY A 239 3.47 -3.20 14.42
CA GLY A 239 2.11 -3.24 13.89
C GLY A 239 1.73 -4.67 13.48
N THR A 240 0.43 -4.92 13.31
CA THR A 240 -0.03 -6.22 12.81
C THR A 240 0.46 -6.41 11.38
N PHE A 241 1.17 -7.50 11.10
CA PHE A 241 1.76 -7.74 9.78
C PHE A 241 0.69 -8.20 8.78
N SER A 242 0.36 -7.36 7.81
CA SER A 242 -0.75 -7.57 6.87
C SER A 242 -0.64 -8.90 6.10
N SER A 243 0.58 -9.32 5.74
CA SER A 243 0.80 -10.59 5.04
C SER A 243 0.38 -11.81 5.85
N SER A 244 0.50 -11.76 7.18
CA SER A 244 0.04 -12.85 8.08
C SER A 244 -1.48 -13.03 8.07
N PHE A 245 -2.23 -12.00 7.66
CA PHE A 245 -3.70 -11.98 7.65
C PHE A 245 -4.29 -11.83 6.25
N ILE A 246 -3.51 -12.08 5.20
CA ILE A 246 -3.93 -11.84 3.82
C ILE A 246 -5.23 -12.57 3.44
N ASN A 247 -5.46 -13.76 3.98
CA ASN A 247 -6.69 -14.52 3.76
C ASN A 247 -7.90 -13.89 4.44
N ASP A 248 -7.73 -13.38 5.67
CA ASP A 248 -8.79 -12.70 6.41
C ASP A 248 -9.12 -11.35 5.77
N ILE A 249 -8.10 -10.61 5.31
CA ILE A 249 -8.25 -9.37 4.55
C ILE A 249 -9.02 -9.63 3.25
N ASN A 250 -8.61 -10.62 2.46
CA ASN A 250 -9.32 -11.01 1.23
C ASN A 250 -10.77 -11.45 1.50
N SER A 251 -11.00 -12.15 2.61
CA SER A 251 -12.34 -12.58 3.02
C SER A 251 -13.20 -11.38 3.40
N ALA A 252 -12.67 -10.45 4.18
CA ALA A 252 -13.37 -9.21 4.56
C ALA A 252 -13.71 -8.36 3.33
N MET A 253 -12.77 -8.16 2.40
CA MET A 253 -13.03 -7.47 1.13
C MET A 253 -14.12 -8.18 0.32
N THR A 254 -14.10 -9.51 0.27
CA THR A 254 -15.14 -10.29 -0.42
C THR A 254 -16.51 -10.10 0.21
N THR A 255 -16.61 -10.14 1.55
CA THR A 255 -17.86 -9.92 2.27
C THR A 255 -18.41 -8.50 2.09
N LEU A 256 -17.52 -7.51 2.03
CA LEU A 256 -17.90 -6.12 1.85
C LEU A 256 -18.32 -5.77 0.41
N GLY A 257 -17.92 -6.57 -0.58
CA GLY A 257 -18.26 -6.35 -1.99
C GLY A 257 -17.32 -5.35 -2.67
N GLY A 258 -17.84 -4.46 -3.51
CA GLY A 258 -17.03 -3.36 -4.06
C GLY A 258 -15.94 -3.74 -5.08
N GLY A 259 -16.03 -4.91 -5.72
CA GLY A 259 -15.14 -5.28 -6.84
C GLY A 259 -13.69 -5.55 -6.45
N GLY A 260 -13.42 -5.88 -5.17
CA GLY A 260 -12.08 -6.19 -4.69
C GLY A 260 -11.41 -7.29 -5.51
N ILE A 261 -10.29 -6.96 -6.15
CA ILE A 261 -9.36 -7.96 -6.68
C ILE A 261 -8.85 -8.71 -5.45
N LYS A 262 -9.19 -10.00 -5.30
CA LYS A 262 -8.52 -10.85 -4.31
C LYS A 262 -7.02 -10.70 -4.57
N PHE A 263 -6.22 -10.38 -3.56
CA PHE A 263 -4.79 -10.55 -3.69
C PHE A 263 -4.57 -12.02 -4.01
N PRO A 264 -4.16 -12.38 -5.25
CA PRO A 264 -3.85 -13.77 -5.50
C PRO A 264 -2.74 -14.15 -4.54
N HIS A 265 -2.68 -15.42 -4.11
CA HIS A 265 -1.41 -15.97 -3.64
C HIS A 265 -0.41 -15.71 -4.76
N LEU A 266 0.38 -14.66 -4.60
CA LEU A 266 1.25 -14.13 -5.63
C LEU A 266 2.49 -15.00 -5.54
N THR A 267 2.40 -16.22 -6.07
CA THR A 267 3.60 -16.94 -6.47
C THR A 267 4.31 -16.01 -7.43
N PHE A 268 5.42 -15.39 -6.99
CA PHE A 268 6.24 -14.54 -7.83
C PHE A 268 6.47 -15.28 -9.14
N LEU A 269 5.83 -14.84 -10.21
CA LEU A 269 6.21 -15.23 -11.55
C LEU A 269 7.50 -14.46 -11.82
N VAL A 270 8.61 -15.06 -11.37
CA VAL A 270 10.00 -14.81 -11.70
C VAL A 270 10.23 -13.44 -12.36
N LEU A 271 10.59 -12.45 -11.54
CA LEU A 271 11.24 -11.23 -12.01
C LEU A 271 12.67 -11.59 -12.46
N SER A 272 12.76 -12.13 -13.67
CA SER A 272 13.97 -12.04 -14.48
C SER A 272 13.59 -11.53 -15.87
N HIS A 273 14.34 -10.52 -16.31
CA HIS A 273 14.32 -9.99 -17.66
C HIS A 273 14.48 -11.15 -18.65
N ASN A 274 13.40 -11.59 -19.32
CA ASN A 274 13.37 -12.14 -20.69
C ASN A 274 12.03 -12.79 -21.14
N LEU A 275 10.96 -12.80 -20.34
CA LEU A 275 9.70 -13.49 -20.72
C LEU A 275 8.49 -12.61 -21.08
N PHE A 276 8.68 -11.31 -21.32
CA PHE A 276 7.59 -10.44 -21.80
C PHE A 276 7.38 -10.40 -23.32
N ARG A 277 8.01 -11.29 -24.10
CA ARG A 277 7.80 -11.34 -25.56
C ARG A 277 6.85 -12.40 -26.12
N ASN A 278 6.33 -13.35 -25.35
CA ASN A 278 5.44 -14.38 -25.94
C ASN A 278 4.40 -14.93 -24.97
N LEU A 279 3.40 -14.11 -24.62
CA LEU A 279 2.15 -14.62 -24.02
C LEU A 279 0.95 -13.82 -24.53
N VAL A 280 0.72 -13.96 -25.84
CA VAL A 280 -0.62 -13.86 -26.43
C VAL A 280 -1.34 -15.16 -26.08
N TRP A 281 -2.36 -15.13 -25.22
CA TRP A 281 -3.24 -16.29 -25.06
C TRP A 281 -4.29 -16.30 -26.16
N SER A 282 -4.19 -17.32 -27.00
CA SER A 282 -5.25 -17.80 -27.90
C SER A 282 -6.55 -18.02 -27.12
N GLN A 283 -7.65 -17.42 -27.57
CA GLN A 283 -8.98 -17.89 -27.19
C GLN A 283 -9.33 -19.10 -28.06
N ARG A 284 -9.55 -20.25 -27.41
CA ARG A 284 -10.04 -21.48 -28.03
C ARG A 284 -11.51 -21.33 -28.40
N LEU A 285 -11.83 -21.89 -29.57
CA LEU A 285 -13.13 -22.38 -30.01
C LEU A 285 -13.97 -22.95 -28.85
N PHE A 286 -15.22 -22.50 -28.75
CA PHE A 286 -16.28 -23.30 -28.15
C PHE A 286 -16.97 -24.13 -29.24
N PRO A 287 -17.38 -25.38 -28.93
CA PRO A 287 -18.08 -26.24 -29.87
C PRO A 287 -19.59 -25.95 -29.83
N LEU A 288 -20.20 -25.78 -31.00
CA LEU A 288 -21.64 -25.96 -31.16
C LEU A 288 -21.86 -27.15 -32.09
N LEU A 289 -22.22 -28.27 -31.46
CA LEU A 289 -22.84 -29.39 -32.11
C LEU A 289 -24.26 -28.96 -32.54
N LYS A 290 -24.53 -28.89 -33.84
CA LYS A 290 -25.88 -29.16 -34.35
C LYS A 290 -25.79 -29.93 -35.66
N ILE A 291 -26.49 -31.04 -35.62
CA ILE A 291 -26.62 -32.13 -36.59
C ILE A 291 -27.54 -31.70 -37.74
N ALA A 292 -27.32 -32.36 -38.89
CA ALA A 292 -28.24 -32.68 -40.00
C ALA A 292 -28.35 -31.74 -41.22
N GLN A 293 -27.75 -32.25 -42.30
CA GLN A 293 -28.39 -32.71 -43.55
C GLN A 293 -28.69 -31.73 -44.72
N MET A 294 -28.32 -32.25 -45.91
CA MET A 294 -28.77 -31.93 -47.29
C MET A 294 -28.22 -30.62 -47.88
N GLY A 295 -27.67 -30.55 -49.09
CA GLY A 295 -27.46 -31.49 -50.19
C GLY A 295 -27.07 -30.69 -51.45
N ARG A 296 -26.38 -31.34 -52.42
CA ARG A 296 -26.23 -31.02 -53.87
C ARG A 296 -26.09 -29.53 -54.26
N LYS A 297 -25.02 -29.09 -54.92
CA LYS A 297 -24.48 -29.50 -56.23
C LYS A 297 -23.05 -29.01 -56.35
#